data_AF-A0A9P7GK10-F1
#
_entry.id   AF-A0A9P7GK10-F1
#
_cell.length_a   1.000
_cell.length_b   1.000
_cell.length_c   1.000
_cell.angle_alpha   90.00
_cell.angle_beta   90.00
_cell.angle_gamma   90.00
#
_symmetry.space_group_name_H-M   'P 1'
#
loop_
_entity.id
_entity.type
_entity.pdbx_description
1 polymer ?
#
loop_
_entity_poly.entity_id
_entity_poly.type
_entity_poly.pdbx_seq_one_letter_code
_entity_poly.pdbx_strand_id
1 'polypeptide(L)'
;MALDLAESSLSGYSLESMGVGGTRSPAALPDRVRKVFPSAQLVQGYGMTEINTIAVSFAGEDYLARPESTGLAMPVTDIKIVKDDKEVAPGEVGEVWMRGPNVMKCYWRDPGE
;
A
#
# COMPACT_ATOMS: atom_id res chain seq x y z
N MET A 1 -13.23 2.03 -9.54
CA MET A 1 -12.62 1.60 -8.26
C MET A 1 -12.45 0.08 -8.28
N ALA A 2 -11.56 -0.52 -7.48
CA ALA A 2 -11.25 -1.96 -7.54
C ALA A 2 -12.49 -2.89 -7.43
N LEU A 3 -13.52 -2.46 -6.69
CA LEU A 3 -14.79 -3.18 -6.58
C LEU A 3 -15.61 -3.19 -7.87
N ASP A 4 -15.51 -2.14 -8.69
CA ASP A 4 -16.23 -2.06 -9.97
C ASP A 4 -15.75 -3.14 -10.95
N LEU A 5 -14.49 -3.58 -10.83
CA LEU A 5 -13.98 -4.68 -11.65
C LEU A 5 -14.69 -6.00 -11.33
N ALA A 6 -14.98 -6.23 -10.04
CA ALA A 6 -15.72 -7.40 -9.58
C ALA A 6 -17.19 -7.41 -10.05
N GLU A 7 -17.74 -6.24 -10.36
CA GLU A 7 -19.12 -6.06 -10.85
C GLU A 7 -19.20 -5.91 -12.38
N SER A 8 -18.05 -5.95 -13.07
CA SER A 8 -17.96 -5.76 -14.52
C SER A 8 -18.20 -7.04 -15.33
N SER A 9 -18.33 -6.89 -16.65
CA SER A 9 -18.38 -8.01 -17.60
C SER A 9 -17.09 -8.85 -17.66
N LEU A 10 -16.02 -8.39 -17.00
CA LEU A 10 -14.75 -9.13 -16.87
C LEU A 10 -14.80 -10.16 -15.73
N SER A 11 -15.89 -10.22 -14.96
CA SER A 11 -16.16 -11.27 -13.98
C SER A 11 -16.00 -12.66 -14.61
N GLY A 12 -15.20 -13.53 -13.99
CA GLY A 12 -14.93 -14.89 -14.46
C GLY A 12 -13.77 -15.03 -15.46
N TYR A 13 -13.16 -13.93 -15.92
CA TYR A 13 -11.89 -13.99 -16.65
C TYR A 13 -10.71 -14.22 -15.68
N SER A 14 -9.60 -14.74 -16.20
CA SER A 14 -8.39 -14.91 -15.40
C SER A 14 -7.77 -13.55 -15.05
N LEU A 15 -7.54 -13.32 -13.77
CA LEU A 15 -6.82 -12.17 -13.25
C LEU A 15 -5.68 -12.69 -12.36
N GLU A 16 -4.46 -12.21 -12.61
CA GLU A 16 -3.29 -12.60 -11.83
C GLU A 16 -3.19 -11.81 -10.52
N SER A 17 -3.41 -10.49 -10.58
CA SER A 17 -3.33 -9.64 -9.41
C SER A 17 -4.26 -8.43 -9.48
N MET A 18 -4.63 -7.93 -8.30
CA MET A 18 -5.40 -6.70 -8.14
C MET A 18 -4.78 -5.85 -7.04
N GLY A 19 -4.26 -4.68 -7.43
CA GLY A 19 -3.66 -3.71 -6.52
C GLY A 19 -4.65 -2.66 -6.03
N VAL A 20 -4.58 -2.34 -4.74
CA VAL A 20 -5.23 -1.17 -4.13
C VAL A 20 -4.20 -0.33 -3.39
N GLY A 21 -4.38 0.99 -3.44
CA GLY A 21 -3.49 1.94 -2.77
C GLY A 21 -4.07 3.35 -2.76
N GLY A 22 -3.43 4.24 -2.00
CA GLY A 22 -3.87 5.63 -1.84
C GLY A 22 -5.00 5.85 -0.83
N THR A 23 -5.70 4.80 -0.42
CA THR A 23 -6.70 4.82 0.66
C THR A 23 -6.62 3.54 1.49
N ARG A 24 -7.32 3.52 2.63
CA ARG A 24 -7.56 2.26 3.34
C ARG A 24 -8.36 1.33 2.43
N SER A 25 -7.92 0.07 2.35
CA SER A 25 -8.64 -0.95 1.61
C SER A 25 -10.01 -1.23 2.27
N PRO A 26 -11.12 -1.29 1.51
CA PRO A 26 -12.41 -1.66 2.07
C PRO A 26 -12.38 -3.08 2.65
N ALA A 27 -12.92 -3.28 3.86
CA ALA A 27 -12.94 -4.58 4.53
C ALA A 27 -13.63 -5.68 3.71
N ALA A 28 -14.60 -5.32 2.84
CA ALA A 28 -15.31 -6.28 1.98
C ALA A 28 -14.56 -6.63 0.68
N LEU A 29 -13.45 -5.95 0.35
CA LEU A 29 -12.73 -6.16 -0.89
C LEU A 29 -12.19 -7.59 -1.02
N PRO A 30 -11.55 -8.19 0.01
CA PRO A 30 -10.97 -9.52 -0.14
C PRO A 30 -11.98 -10.61 -0.49
N ASP A 31 -13.10 -10.65 0.23
CA ASP A 31 -14.14 -11.65 0.03
C ASP A 31 -14.79 -11.51 -1.35
N ARG A 32 -15.04 -10.28 -1.80
CA ARG A 32 -15.62 -10.01 -3.11
C ARG A 32 -14.70 -10.41 -4.26
N VAL A 33 -13.42 -10.03 -4.19
CA VAL A 33 -12.46 -10.37 -5.25
C VAL A 33 -12.25 -11.87 -5.31
N ARG A 34 -12.12 -12.56 -4.17
CA ARG A 34 -11.99 -14.03 -4.15
C ARG A 34 -13.19 -14.75 -4.77
N LYS A 35 -14.39 -14.20 -4.66
CA LYS A 35 -15.60 -14.77 -5.26
C LYS A 35 -15.62 -14.66 -6.80
N VAL A 36 -15.08 -13.57 -7.34
CA VAL A 36 -15.15 -13.25 -8.78
C VAL A 36 -13.89 -13.65 -9.54
N PHE A 37 -12.75 -13.50 -8.89
CA PHE A 37 -11.41 -13.76 -9.41
C PHE A 37 -10.63 -14.65 -8.42
N PRO A 38 -10.96 -15.95 -8.33
CA PRO A 38 -10.43 -16.83 -7.27
C PRO A 38 -8.92 -17.05 -7.35
N SER A 39 -8.30 -16.81 -8.50
CA SER A 39 -6.85 -16.91 -8.71
C SER A 39 -6.09 -15.59 -8.46
N ALA A 40 -6.79 -14.47 -8.29
CA ALA A 40 -6.13 -13.17 -8.23
C ALA A 40 -5.45 -12.94 -6.87
N GLN A 41 -4.18 -12.56 -6.91
CA GLN A 41 -3.48 -12.07 -5.74
C GLN A 41 -3.90 -10.62 -5.46
N LEU A 42 -4.45 -10.40 -4.27
CA LEU A 42 -4.69 -9.06 -3.78
C LEU A 42 -3.39 -8.44 -3.31
N VAL A 43 -3.17 -7.20 -3.70
CA VAL A 43 -2.01 -6.40 -3.29
C VAL A 43 -2.52 -5.12 -2.67
N GLN A 44 -1.98 -4.76 -1.51
CA GLN A 44 -2.20 -3.44 -0.92
C GLN A 44 -0.86 -2.72 -0.85
N GLY A 45 -0.87 -1.44 -1.23
CA GLY A 45 0.30 -0.58 -1.11
C GLY A 45 -0.01 0.74 -0.44
N TYR A 46 0.97 1.24 0.32
CA TYR A 46 1.02 2.60 0.82
C TYR A 46 2.24 3.33 0.27
N GLY A 47 2.04 4.59 -0.07
CA GLY A 47 3.07 5.51 -0.49
C GLY A 47 2.44 6.81 -0.96
N MET A 48 3.27 7.65 -1.55
CA MET A 48 2.96 9.03 -1.91
C MET A 48 3.66 9.37 -3.22
N THR A 49 3.29 10.48 -3.84
CA THR A 49 3.96 10.97 -5.04
C THR A 49 5.45 11.25 -4.80
N GLU A 50 5.77 11.70 -3.60
CA GLU A 50 7.07 12.10 -3.09
C GLU A 50 8.04 10.93 -2.89
N ILE A 51 7.55 9.68 -2.91
CA ILE A 51 8.35 8.45 -2.71
C ILE A 51 8.32 7.54 -3.95
N ASN A 52 7.98 8.10 -5.11
CA ASN A 52 7.81 7.37 -6.37
C ASN A 52 6.80 6.23 -6.26
N THR A 53 5.57 6.58 -5.85
CA THR A 53 4.40 5.68 -5.75
C THR A 53 4.38 4.80 -4.51
N ILE A 54 5.14 3.71 -4.44
CA ILE A 54 4.99 2.69 -3.39
C ILE A 54 6.20 2.68 -2.45
N ALA A 55 5.93 2.84 -1.15
CA ALA A 55 6.94 2.72 -0.09
C ALA A 55 6.78 1.44 0.73
N VAL A 56 5.54 1.02 0.96
CA VAL A 56 5.15 -0.15 1.75
C VAL A 56 4.17 -0.97 0.92
N SER A 57 4.34 -2.28 0.89
CA SER A 57 3.41 -3.16 0.18
C SER A 57 3.44 -4.57 0.77
N PHE A 58 2.36 -5.31 0.50
CA PHE A 58 2.20 -6.72 0.77
C PHE A 58 1.06 -7.29 -0.07
N ALA A 59 1.08 -8.62 -0.23
CA ALA A 59 0.18 -9.30 -1.15
C ALA A 59 -0.27 -10.66 -0.63
N GLY A 60 -1.29 -11.22 -1.28
CA GLY A 60 -1.72 -12.60 -1.10
C GLY A 60 -2.07 -12.93 0.34
N GLU A 61 -1.54 -14.05 0.84
CA GLU A 61 -1.84 -14.56 2.18
C GLU A 61 -1.45 -13.59 3.30
N ASP A 62 -0.35 -12.83 3.15
CA ASP A 62 0.07 -11.86 4.17
C ASP A 62 -0.92 -10.70 4.31
N TYR A 63 -1.48 -10.23 3.19
CA TYR A 63 -2.54 -9.24 3.20
C TYR A 63 -3.84 -9.81 3.77
N LEU A 64 -4.23 -11.03 3.37
CA LEU A 64 -5.42 -11.68 3.89
C LEU A 64 -5.35 -11.95 5.41
N ALA A 65 -4.17 -12.26 5.93
CA ALA A 65 -3.95 -12.48 7.36
C ALA A 65 -3.98 -11.18 8.17
N ARG A 66 -3.68 -10.03 7.54
CA ARG A 66 -3.58 -8.72 8.19
C ARG A 66 -4.20 -7.62 7.32
N PRO A 67 -5.52 -7.65 7.08
CA PRO A 67 -6.18 -6.76 6.11
C PRO A 67 -6.16 -5.27 6.51
N GLU A 68 -5.98 -4.98 7.80
CA GLU A 68 -5.85 -3.61 8.32
C GLU A 68 -4.39 -3.07 8.28
N SER A 69 -3.42 -3.90 7.91
CA SER A 69 -2.02 -3.49 7.75
C SER A 69 -1.80 -2.78 6.41
N THR A 70 -0.70 -2.04 6.30
CA THR A 70 -0.18 -1.51 5.03
C THR A 70 0.97 -2.33 4.46
N GLY A 71 1.43 -3.35 5.19
CA GLY A 71 2.47 -4.28 4.74
C GLY A 71 3.86 -3.96 5.28
N LEU A 72 4.88 -4.30 4.49
CA LEU A 72 6.29 -4.12 4.81
C LEU A 72 6.95 -3.12 3.88
N ALA A 73 8.03 -2.48 4.35
CA ALA A 73 8.81 -1.58 3.54
C ALA A 73 9.35 -2.29 2.28
N MET A 74 9.28 -1.61 1.14
CA MET A 74 9.89 -2.09 -0.10
C MET A 74 11.42 -2.17 0.03
N PRO A 75 12.13 -3.04 -0.72
CA PRO A 75 13.55 -3.35 -0.48
C PRO A 75 14.53 -2.17 -0.47
N VAL A 76 14.17 -1.03 -1.07
CA VAL A 76 15.03 0.17 -1.15
C VAL A 76 14.56 1.31 -0.23
N THR A 77 13.53 1.08 0.57
CA THR A 77 12.92 2.10 1.44
C THR A 77 13.19 1.77 2.90
N ASP A 78 13.94 2.62 3.59
CA ASP A 78 14.01 2.62 5.05
C ASP A 78 12.81 3.39 5.62
N ILE A 79 12.23 2.90 6.71
CA ILE A 79 11.08 3.54 7.38
C ILE A 79 11.34 3.63 8.89
N LYS A 80 10.95 4.77 9.47
CA LYS A 80 10.88 4.98 10.93
C LYS A 80 9.54 5.54 11.33
N ILE A 81 9.11 5.23 12.54
CA ILE A 81 7.98 5.89 13.20
C ILE A 81 8.56 6.85 14.23
N VAL A 82 8.25 8.14 14.11
CA VAL A 82 8.89 9.22 14.86
C VAL A 82 7.85 10.01 15.64
N LYS A 83 8.16 10.36 16.89
CA LYS A 83 7.40 11.27 17.72
C LYS A 83 8.36 12.16 18.50
N ASP A 84 8.14 13.48 18.47
CA ASP A 84 9.02 14.46 19.12
C ASP A 84 10.50 14.28 18.72
N ASP A 85 10.75 14.12 17.41
CA ASP A 85 12.08 13.88 16.80
C ASP A 85 12.81 12.62 17.26
N LYS A 86 12.09 11.66 17.87
CA LYS A 86 12.65 10.39 18.34
C LYS A 86 11.90 9.21 17.75
N GLU A 87 12.66 8.18 17.40
CA GLU A 87 12.09 6.90 16.99
C GLU A 87 11.33 6.26 18.15
N VAL A 88 10.10 5.83 17.89
CA VAL A 88 9.24 5.21 18.91
C VAL A 88 9.36 3.68 18.90
N ALA A 89 8.97 3.04 20.00
CA ALA A 89 8.93 1.59 20.11
C ALA A 89 7.80 0.98 19.25
N PRO A 90 7.89 -0.31 18.86
CA PRO A 90 6.81 -0.99 18.17
C PRO A 90 5.48 -0.91 18.93
N GLY A 91 4.40 -0.55 18.23
CA GLY A 91 3.05 -0.39 18.80
C GLY A 91 2.68 1.04 19.19
N GLU A 92 3.65 1.96 19.23
CA GLU A 92 3.40 3.38 19.49
C GLU A 92 3.06 4.14 18.20
N VAL A 93 2.18 5.14 18.31
CA VAL A 93 1.76 5.99 17.19
C VAL A 93 2.73 7.16 17.02
N GLY A 94 3.13 7.42 15.77
CA GLY A 94 3.96 8.55 15.38
C GLY A 94 3.90 8.83 13.88
N GLU A 95 4.67 9.81 13.43
CA GLU A 95 4.83 10.18 12.03
C GLU A 95 5.69 9.16 11.28
N VAL A 96 5.34 8.86 10.03
CA VAL A 96 6.10 7.93 9.18
C VAL A 96 7.18 8.71 8.45
N TRP A 97 8.44 8.45 8.78
CA TRP A 97 9.60 8.98 8.07
C TRP A 97 10.17 7.93 7.13
N MET A 98 10.51 8.34 5.91
CA MET A 98 11.00 7.45 4.86
C MET A 98 12.32 7.94 4.28
N ARG A 99 13.20 7.01 3.91
CA ARG A 99 14.46 7.31 3.22
C ARG A 99 14.75 6.25 2.17
N GLY A 100 15.16 6.66 0.98
CA GLY A 100 15.53 5.74 -0.09
C GLY A 100 15.87 6.48 -1.38
N PRO A 101 16.37 5.78 -2.41
CA PRO A 101 16.66 6.36 -3.71
C PRO A 101 15.40 6.74 -4.49
N ASN A 102 14.23 6.30 -4.03
CA ASN A 102 12.90 6.61 -4.55
C ASN A 102 12.29 7.90 -3.97
N VAL A 103 12.94 8.55 -3.01
CA VAL A 103 12.52 9.86 -2.52
C VAL A 103 12.73 10.89 -3.64
N MET A 104 11.72 11.73 -3.88
CA MET A 104 11.79 12.80 -4.86
C MET A 104 12.92 13.80 -4.53
N LYS A 105 13.37 14.55 -5.53
CA LYS A 105 14.46 15.52 -5.32
C LYS A 105 14.00 16.77 -4.56
N CYS A 106 12.89 17.34 -4.98
CA CYS A 106 12.26 18.53 -4.40
C CYS A 106 10.93 18.76 -5.11
N TYR A 107 10.12 19.67 -4.55
CA TYR A 107 8.99 20.23 -5.25
C TYR A 107 9.46 21.21 -6.34
N TRP A 108 8.72 21.26 -7.45
CA TRP A 108 9.08 22.11 -8.58
C TRP A 108 8.95 23.60 -8.23
N ARG A 109 10.01 24.38 -8.49
CA ARG A 109 10.12 25.80 -8.13
C ARG A 109 10.01 26.09 -6.63
N ASP A 110 10.24 25.08 -5.81
CA ASP A 110 10.32 25.22 -4.35
C ASP A 110 11.54 24.45 -3.80
N PRO A 111 12.76 25.01 -3.94
CA PRO A 111 13.99 24.34 -3.54
C PRO A 111 14.35 24.53 -2.06
N GLY A 112 13.54 25.25 -1.28
CA GLY A 112 13.85 25.68 0.09
C GLY A 112 13.04 24.99 1.17
N GLU A 113 12.11 24.11 0.79
CA GLU A 113 11.41 23.17 1.66
C GLU A 113 12.08 21.78 1.60
#